data_AF-A0A3B9LDL6-F1
#
_entry.id   AF-A0A3B9LDL6-F1
#
_cell.length_a   1.000
_cell.length_b   1.000
_cell.length_c   1.000
_cell.angle_alpha   90.00
_cell.angle_beta   90.00
_cell.angle_gamma   90.00
#
_symmetry.space_group_name_H-M   'P 1'
#
loop_
_entity.id
_entity.type
_entity.pdbx_description
1 polymer ?
#
loop_
_entity_poly.entity_id
_entity_poly.type
_entity_poly.pdbx_seq_one_letter_code
_entity_poly.pdbx_strand_id
1 'polypeptide(L)' 'MAMTVEQIAEEALALPSESRALLADKLVESLDAAALSRIDQVWLAEAKRRRDDVRSGKVQTIPGPRAIAKVRGSLGG' A
#
# COMPACT_ATOMS: atom_id res chain seq x y z
N MET A 1 0.82 -17.34 -30.21
CA MET A 1 1.41 -17.98 -29.01
C MET A 1 1.40 -16.94 -27.91
N ALA A 2 1.01 -17.31 -26.69
CA ALA A 2 1.10 -16.40 -25.55
C ALA A 2 2.55 -16.34 -25.06
N MET A 3 3.06 -15.15 -24.74
CA MET A 3 4.35 -15.00 -24.08
C MET A 3 4.31 -15.64 -22.69
N THR A 4 5.44 -16.19 -22.23
CA THR A 4 5.54 -16.68 -20.84
C THR A 4 5.65 -15.51 -19.86
N VAL A 5 5.40 -15.78 -18.58
CA VAL A 5 5.53 -14.76 -17.53
C VAL A 5 6.97 -14.25 -17.45
N GLU A 6 7.95 -15.13 -17.63
CA GLU A 6 9.38 -14.79 -17.61
C GLU A 6 9.74 -13.84 -18.76
N GLN A 7 9.22 -14.09 -19.96
CA GLN A 7 9.43 -13.22 -21.13
C GLN A 7 8.82 -11.83 -20.90
N ILE A 8 7.61 -11.77 -20.34
CA ILE A 8 6.95 -10.50 -20.00
C ILE A 8 7.72 -9.75 -18.91
N ALA A 9 8.24 -10.47 -17.90
CA ALA A 9 9.01 -9.88 -16.82
C ALA A 9 10.35 -9.31 -17.31
N GLU A 10 11.04 -10.02 -18.21
CA GLU A 10 12.29 -9.55 -18.82
C GLU A 10 12.08 -8.23 -19.58
N GLU A 11 11.05 -8.16 -20.43
CA GLU A 11 10.72 -6.94 -21.16
C GLU A 11 10.27 -5.80 -20.22
N ALA A 12 9.47 -6.11 -19.20
CA ALA A 12 9.02 -5.13 -18.22
C ALA A 12 10.20 -4.55 -17.42
N LEU A 13 11.19 -5.37 -17.04
CA LEU A 13 12.37 -4.92 -16.30
C LEU A 13 13.31 -4.04 -17.14
N ALA A 14 13.31 -4.21 -18.46
CA ALA A 14 14.06 -3.37 -19.40
C ALA A 14 13.50 -1.94 -19.53
N LEU A 15 12.25 -1.69 -19.12
CA LEU A 15 11.63 -0.37 -19.18
C LEU A 15 12.27 0.63 -18.20
N PRO A 16 12.20 1.94 -18.49
CA PRO A 16 12.54 2.99 -17.53
C PRO A 16 11.71 2.87 -16.24
N SER A 17 12.26 3.37 -15.13
CA SER A 17 11.64 3.22 -13.80
C SER A 17 10.20 3.73 -13.73
N GLU A 18 9.90 4.85 -14.38
CA GLU A 18 8.56 5.44 -14.41
C GLU A 18 7.57 4.55 -15.17
N SER A 19 7.97 4.01 -16.32
CA SER A 19 7.15 3.08 -17.09
C SER A 19 6.90 1.77 -16.36
N ARG A 20 7.88 1.28 -15.58
CA ARG A 20 7.69 0.11 -14.70
C ARG A 20 6.67 0.38 -13.61
N ALA A 21 6.72 1.55 -12.97
CA ALA A 21 5.74 1.93 -11.95
C ALA A 21 4.32 1.98 -12.53
N LEU A 22 4.15 2.61 -13.70
CA LEU A 22 2.86 2.66 -14.40
C LEU A 22 2.34 1.26 -14.77
N LEU A 23 3.22 0.37 -15.24
CA LEU A 23 2.84 -1.01 -15.56
C LEU A 23 2.43 -1.78 -14.30
N ALA A 24 3.15 -1.60 -13.20
CA ALA A 24 2.80 -2.22 -11.92
C ALA A 24 1.41 -1.78 -11.44
N ASP A 25 1.08 -0.48 -11.54
CA ASP A 25 -0.25 0.03 -11.17
C ASP A 25 -1.35 -0.63 -12.02
N LYS A 26 -1.17 -0.69 -13.34
CA LYS A 26 -2.13 -1.34 -14.25
C LYS A 26 -2.31 -2.83 -13.96
N LEU A 27 -1.22 -3.53 -13.64
CA LEU A 27 -1.28 -4.95 -13.29
C LEU A 27 -2.04 -5.12 -11.98
N VAL A 28 -1.81 -4.27 -10.98
CA VAL A 28 -2.56 -4.27 -9.72
C VAL A 28 -4.05 -4.00 -9.94
N GLU A 29 -4.40 -3.02 -10.80
CA GLU A 29 -5.79 -2.74 -11.19
C GLU A 29 -6.45 -3.92 -11.91
N SER A 30 -5.67 -4.72 -12.65
CA SER A 30 -6.16 -5.90 -13.36
C SER A 30 -6.44 -7.10 -12.46
N LEU A 31 -5.89 -7.10 -11.24
CA LEU A 31 -6.15 -8.17 -10.27
C LEU A 31 -7.62 -8.10 -9.83
N ASP A 32 -8.26 -9.26 -9.74
CA ASP A 32 -9.70 -9.41 -9.46
C ASP A 32 -10.14 -8.53 -8.28
N ALA A 33 -11.24 -7.81 -8.48
CA ALA A 33 -11.90 -7.01 -7.45
C ALA A 33 -12.19 -7.83 -6.19
N ALA A 34 -12.38 -9.15 -6.28
CA ALA A 34 -12.51 -10.01 -5.09
C ALA A 34 -11.25 -10.04 -4.21
N ALA A 35 -10.05 -10.05 -4.79
CA ALA A 35 -8.79 -10.03 -4.04
C ALA A 35 -8.50 -8.64 -3.44
N LEU A 36 -8.74 -7.57 -4.21
CA LEU A 36 -8.70 -6.19 -3.71
C LEU A 36 -9.73 -5.98 -2.59
N SER A 37 -10.94 -6.55 -2.73
CA SER A 37 -11.99 -6.46 -1.70
C SER A 37 -11.59 -7.10 -0.38
N ARG A 38 -10.77 -8.16 -0.41
CA ARG A 38 -10.27 -8.79 0.83
C ARG A 38 -9.28 -7.88 1.54
N ILE A 39 -8.36 -7.26 0.80
CA ILE A 39 -7.41 -6.29 1.36
C ILE A 39 -8.18 -5.11 1.93
N ASP A 40 -9.12 -4.54 1.17
CA ASP A 40 -9.97 -3.43 1.60
C ASP A 40 -10.75 -3.77 2.87
N GLN A 41 -11.29 -4.99 2.99
CA GLN A 41 -11.98 -5.44 4.19
C GLN A 41 -11.06 -5.50 5.41
N VAL A 42 -9.83 -6.01 5.26
CA VAL A 42 -8.85 -6.05 6.36
C VAL A 42 -8.44 -4.63 6.76
N TRP A 43 -8.17 -3.75 5.80
CA TRP A 43 -7.84 -2.35 6.06
C TRP A 43 -8.99 -1.60 6.73
N LEU A 44 -10.24 -1.84 6.30
CA LEU A 44 -11.43 -1.26 6.90
C LEU A 44 -11.61 -1.74 8.34
N ALA A 45 -11.41 -3.04 8.61
CA ALA A 45 -11.46 -3.60 9.95
C ALA A 45 -10.41 -2.96 10.86
N GLU A 46 -9.18 -2.83 10.38
CA GLU A 46 -8.08 -2.20 11.11
C GLU A 46 -8.37 -0.72 11.41
N ALA A 47 -8.85 0.03 10.42
CA ALA A 47 -9.19 1.44 10.56
C ALA A 47 -10.31 1.64 11.61
N LYS A 48 -11.36 0.81 11.58
CA LYS A 48 -12.43 0.83 12.59
C LYS A 48 -11.89 0.50 13.97
N ARG A 49 -11.09 -0.55 14.11
CA ARG A 49 -10.48 -0.95 15.39
C ARG A 49 -9.65 0.18 15.99
N ARG A 50 -8.74 0.78 15.21
CA ARG A 50 -7.88 1.88 15.69
C ARG A 50 -8.68 3.11 16.11
N ARG A 51 -9.71 3.47 15.35
CA ARG A 51 -10.62 4.58 15.70
C ARG A 51 -11.31 4.31 17.05
N ASP A 52 -11.81 3.09 17.25
CA ASP A 52 -12.55 2.73 18.45
C ASP A 52 -11.64 2.61 19.68
N ASP A 53 -10.41 2.10 19.51
CA ASP A 53 -9.38 2.11 20.56
C ASP A 53 -9.05 3.56 21.00
N VAL A 54 -8.97 4.52 20.07
CA VAL A 54 -8.78 5.94 20.39
C VAL A 54 -10.00 6.52 21.11
N ARG A 55 -11.21 6.30 20.59
CA ARG A 55 -12.46 6.85 21.16
C ARG A 55 -12.77 6.28 22.54
N SER A 56 -12.42 5.02 22.79
CA SER A 56 -12.60 4.36 24.09
C SER A 56 -11.50 4.72 25.10
N GLY A 57 -10.44 5.44 24.69
CA GLY A 57 -9.30 5.75 25.55
C GLY A 57 -8.41 4.53 25.85
N LYS A 58 -8.59 3.42 25.14
CA LYS A 58 -7.79 2.20 25.30
C LYS A 58 -6.33 2.40 24.88
N VAL A 59 -6.06 3.38 24.03
CA VAL A 59 -4.70 3.76 23.63
C VAL A 59 -4.41 5.22 23.96
N GLN A 60 -3.16 5.50 24.35
CA GLN A 60 -2.71 6.87 24.55
C GLN A 60 -2.33 7.49 23.21
N THR A 61 -3.04 8.55 22.81
CA THR A 61 -2.72 9.30 21.59
C THR A 61 -1.58 10.29 21.82
N ILE A 62 -0.81 10.56 20.77
CA ILE A 62 0.14 11.68 20.74
C ILE A 62 -0.39 12.80 19.84
N PRO A 63 -0.03 14.08 20.09
CA PRO A 63 -0.41 15.18 19.21
C PRO A 63 0.07 14.95 17.76
N GLY A 64 -0.80 15.16 16.79
CA GLY A 64 -0.52 14.93 15.36
C GLY A 64 0.78 15.57 14.85
N PRO A 65 1.07 16.85 15.16
CA PRO A 65 2.34 17.47 14.77
C PRO A 65 3.58 16.75 15.32
N ARG A 66 3.51 16.23 16.55
CA ARG A 66 4.61 15.46 17.15
C ARG A 66 4.79 14.11 16.45
N ALA A 67 3.69 13.45 16.08
CA ALA A 67 3.73 12.19 15.33
C ALA A 67 4.43 12.37 13.97
N ILE A 68 4.02 13.40 13.21
CA ILE A 68 4.58 13.69 11.89
C ILE A 68 6.07 14.06 11.99
N ALA A 69 6.44 14.90 12.96
CA ALA A 69 7.84 15.26 13.19
C ALA A 69 8.72 14.03 13.48
N LYS A 70 8.22 13.08 14.29
CA LYS A 70 8.94 11.82 14.59
C LYS A 70 9.17 10.98 13.33
N VAL A 71 8.14 10.82 12.48
CA VAL A 71 8.25 10.06 11.23
C VAL A 71 9.26 10.70 10.28
N ARG A 72 9.19 12.02 10.10
CA ARG A 72 10.14 12.76 9.26
C ARG A 72 11.58 12.61 9.76
N GLY A 73 11.78 12.69 11.08
CA GLY A 73 13.10 12.45 11.69
C GLY A 73 13.63 11.02 11.46
N SER A 74 12.75 10.01 11.42
CA SER A 74 13.15 8.62 11.15
C SER A 74 13.42 8.29 9.67
N LEU A 75 12.97 9.14 8.75
CA LEU A 75 13.19 8.97 7.31
C LEU A 75 14.36 9.82 6.78
N GLY A 76 14.95 10.67 7.63
CA GLY A 76 16.03 11.59 7.29
C GLY A 76 17.39 11.18 7.83
N GLY A 77 17.75 9.89 7.70
CA GLY A 77 19.06 9.32 8.02
C GLY A 77 19.59 8.46 6.89
#